data_AF-A0A3B8PLZ8-F1
#
_entry.id   AF-A0A3B8PLZ8-F1
#
_cell.length_a   1.000
_cell.length_b   1.000
_cell.length_c   1.000
_cell.angle_alpha   90.00
_cell.angle_beta   90.00
_cell.angle_gamma   90.00
#
_symmetry.space_group_name_H-M   'P 1'
#
loop_
_entity.id
_entity.type
_entity.pdbx_description
1 polymer ?
#
loop_
_entity_poly.entity_id
_entity_poly.type
_entity_poly.pdbx_seq_one_letter_code
_entity_poly.pdbx_strand_id
1 'polypeptide(L)' 'QHTNGANWPVMLLGNFDGAFKTGCFTQLDGKRPINALYATLLRAAGHDCDRFNMSDKLAKKFDASSGPLKEVLA' A
#
# COMPACT_ATOMS: atom_id res chain seq x y z
N GLN A 1 0.34 -15.70 20.07
CA GLN A 1 -0.73 -15.64 19.07
C GLN A 1 -0.15 -15.12 17.77
N HIS A 2 -0.29 -15.87 16.67
CA HIS A 2 0.07 -15.38 15.34
C HIS A 2 -1.24 -14.95 14.68
N THR A 3 -1.36 -13.67 14.34
CA THR A 3 -2.54 -13.17 13.61
C THR A 3 -2.46 -13.67 12.16
N ASN A 4 -3.60 -13.81 11.49
CA ASN A 4 -3.68 -14.25 10.09
C ASN A 4 -3.20 -13.19 9.07
N GLY A 5 -2.44 -12.18 9.51
CA GLY A 5 -1.92 -11.12 8.63
C GLY A 5 -2.96 -10.10 8.15
N ALA A 6 -4.22 -10.19 8.60
CA ALA A 6 -5.32 -9.44 7.98
C ALA A 6 -5.47 -7.98 8.44
N ASN A 7 -4.78 -7.56 9.51
CA ASN A 7 -4.92 -6.20 10.05
C ASN A 7 -3.66 -5.75 10.80
N TRP A 8 -2.58 -5.49 10.05
CA TRP A 8 -1.31 -5.05 10.62
C TRP A 8 -1.18 -3.52 10.53
N PRO A 9 -0.98 -2.82 11.66
CA PRO A 9 -0.63 -1.41 11.61
C PRO A 9 0.78 -1.26 11.01
N VAL A 10 0.96 -0.24 10.17
CA VAL A 10 2.26 0.11 9.57
C VAL A 10 2.54 1.57 9.87
N MET A 11 3.81 1.88 10.18
CA MET A 11 4.30 3.23 10.36
C MET A 11 5.37 3.51 9.30
N LEU A 12 5.20 4.62 8.57
CA LEU A 12 6.22 5.15 7.68
C LEU A 12 7.02 6.19 8.47
N LEU A 13 8.35 6.08 8.43
CA LEU A 13 9.27 7.05 9.03
C LEU A 13 9.97 7.85 7.92
N GLY A 14 9.86 9.18 7.99
CA GLY A 14 10.25 10.07 6.89
C GLY A 14 9.12 10.27 5.87
N ASN A 15 9.40 11.03 4.81
CA ASN A 15 8.40 11.40 3.80
C ASN A 15 8.80 11.06 2.36
N PHE A 16 9.91 10.33 2.19
CA PHE A 16 10.43 9.89 0.89
C PHE A 16 10.55 11.06 -0.11
N ASP A 17 11.33 12.07 0.25
CA ASP A 17 11.52 13.30 -0.54
C ASP A 17 10.21 14.05 -0.87
N GLY A 18 9.27 14.00 0.07
CA GLY A 18 7.96 14.63 -0.07
C GLY A 18 6.91 13.81 -0.83
N ALA A 19 7.21 12.58 -1.25
CA ALA A 19 6.23 11.72 -1.92
C ALA A 19 5.08 11.26 -1.00
N PHE A 20 5.30 11.22 0.32
CA PHE A 20 4.30 10.82 1.31
C PHE A 20 3.85 11.95 2.23
N LYS A 21 2.57 11.95 2.58
CA LYS A 21 2.03 12.79 3.65
C LYS A 21 2.68 12.42 4.99
N THR A 22 2.96 13.42 5.83
CA THR A 22 3.54 13.23 7.16
C THR A 22 2.59 13.64 8.27
N GLY A 23 2.73 13.04 9.45
CA GLY A 23 2.00 13.46 10.65
C GLY A 23 0.50 13.15 10.62
N CYS A 24 0.06 12.22 9.77
CA CYS A 24 -1.33 11.81 9.67
C CYS A 24 -1.51 10.32 9.97
N PHE A 25 -2.65 9.99 10.57
CA PHE A 25 -3.15 8.63 10.63
C PHE A 25 -4.06 8.39 9.42
N THR A 26 -3.73 7.38 8.61
CA THR A 26 -4.51 7.00 7.44
C THR A 26 -5.10 5.62 7.67
N GLN A 27 -6.40 5.55 7.93
CA GLN A 27 -7.13 4.30 7.95
C GLN A 27 -7.51 3.92 6.51
N LEU A 28 -7.09 2.74 6.07
CA LEU A 28 -7.47 2.20 4.77
C LEU A 28 -8.66 1.26 4.98
N ASP A 29 -9.86 1.74 4.67
CA ASP A 29 -11.06 0.93 4.74
C ASP A 29 -11.15 0.00 3.51
N GLY A 30 -11.10 -1.32 3.76
CA GLY A 30 -11.26 -2.36 2.74
C GLY A 30 -10.17 -3.44 2.77
N LYS A 31 -10.28 -4.43 1.88
CA LYS A 31 -9.21 -5.41 1.62
C LYS A 31 -8.13 -4.72 0.79
N ARG A 32 -7.23 -4.00 1.45
CA ARG A 32 -6.04 -3.43 0.81
C ARG A 32 -4.82 -4.04 1.47
N PRO A 33 -4.30 -5.15 0.92
CA PRO A 33 -3.20 -5.88 1.52
C PRO A 33 -1.92 -5.04 1.47
N ILE A 34 -0.97 -5.42 2.32
CA ILE A 34 0.40 -4.90 2.35
C ILE A 34 1.07 -4.79 0.96
N ASN A 35 0.63 -5.60 -0.01
CA ASN A 35 1.07 -5.53 -1.41
C ASN A 35 0.79 -4.17 -2.08
N ALA A 36 -0.36 -3.53 -1.79
CA ALA A 36 -0.68 -2.20 -2.32
C ALA A 36 0.26 -1.14 -1.73
N LEU A 37 0.60 -1.27 -0.45
CA LEU A 37 1.60 -0.41 0.19
C LEU A 37 2.98 -0.58 -0.47
N TYR A 38 3.42 -1.81 -0.72
CA TYR A 38 4.68 -2.07 -1.43
C TYR A 38 4.68 -1.52 -2.86
N ALA A 39 3.59 -1.69 -3.62
CA ALA A 39 3.46 -1.09 -4.95
C ALA A 39 3.56 0.45 -4.88
N THR A 40 3.00 1.07 -3.84
CA THR A 40 3.10 2.52 -3.59
C THR A 40 4.55 2.94 -3.35
N LEU A 41 5.29 2.21 -2.51
CA LEU A 41 6.70 2.48 -2.23
C LEU A 41 7.56 2.34 -3.50
N LEU A 42 7.35 1.29 -4.29
CA LEU A 42 8.06 1.07 -5.55
C LEU A 42 7.79 2.20 -6.55
N ARG A 43 6.53 2.65 -6.66
CA ARG A 43 6.19 3.76 -7.54
C ARG A 43 6.78 5.09 -7.07
N ALA A 44 6.78 5.35 -5.77
CA ALA A 44 7.48 6.51 -5.21
C ALA A 44 9.00 6.44 -5.51
N ALA A 45 9.59 5.26 -5.49
CA ALA A 45 10.99 5.01 -5.86
C ALA A 45 11.26 5.06 -7.38
N GLY A 46 10.28 5.38 -8.22
CA GLY A 46 10.43 5.52 -9.66
C GLY A 46 10.23 4.24 -10.48
N HIS A 47 9.80 3.13 -9.85
CA HIS A 47 9.46 1.91 -10.57
C HIS A 47 7.98 1.90 -10.98
N ASP A 48 7.70 1.70 -12.26
CA ASP A 48 6.33 1.58 -12.74
C ASP A 48 5.73 0.21 -12.36
N CYS A 49 5.02 0.18 -11.24
CA CYS A 49 4.49 -1.03 -10.63
C CYS A 49 3.08 -0.79 -10.11
N ASP A 50 2.09 -1.43 -10.73
CA ASP A 50 0.69 -1.38 -10.29
C ASP A 50 0.32 -2.50 -9.33
N ARG A 51 1.15 -3.55 -9.23
CA ARG A 51 0.90 -4.76 -8.43
C ARG A 51 2.21 -5.34 -7.90
N PHE A 52 2.26 -5.59 -6.60
CA PHE A 52 3.36 -6.32 -5.97
C PHE A 52 2.86 -7.68 -5.47
N ASN A 53 3.62 -8.75 -5.71
CA ASN A 53 3.35 -10.10 -5.18
C ASN A 53 1.91 -10.61 -5.43
N MET A 54 1.27 -10.18 -6.52
CA MET A 54 -0.05 -10.64 -6.96
C MET A 54 -0.12 -10.73 -8.48
N SER A 55 -0.79 -11.78 -8.97
CA SER A 55 -1.24 -11.84 -10.36
C SER A 55 -2.57 -11.10 -10.52
N ASP A 56 -2.92 -10.71 -11.75
CA ASP A 56 -4.18 -10.05 -12.06
C ASP A 56 -5.42 -10.80 -11.57
N LYS A 57 -5.40 -12.14 -11.65
CA LYS A 57 -6.50 -12.98 -11.20
C LYS A 57 -6.70 -12.92 -9.68
N LEU A 58 -5.61 -12.87 -8.92
CA LEU A 58 -5.66 -12.75 -7.46
C LEU A 58 -6.05 -11.33 -7.04
N ALA A 59 -5.47 -10.31 -7.68
CA ALA A 59 -5.80 -8.91 -7.40
C ALA A 59 -7.30 -8.63 -7.59
N LYS A 60 -7.91 -9.12 -8.69
CA LYS A 60 -9.37 -8.97 -8.91
C LYS A 60 -10.25 -9.63 -7.85
N LYS A 61 -9.73 -10.65 -7.15
CA LYS A 61 -10.48 -11.38 -6.10
C LYS A 61 -10.32 -10.73 -4.72
N PHE A 62 -9.14 -10.17 -4.45
CA PHE A 62 -8.76 -9.75 -3.10
C PHE A 62 -8.63 -8.24 -2.94
N ASP A 63 -8.32 -7.49 -4.00
CA ASP A 63 -8.11 -6.05 -3.95
C ASP A 63 -9.32 -5.29 -4.50
N ALA A 64 -9.63 -4.16 -3.87
CA ALA A 64 -10.65 -3.23 -4.36
C ALA A 64 -10.18 -2.40 -5.57
N SER A 65 -8.88 -2.22 -5.75
CA SER A 65 -8.26 -1.43 -6.82
C SER A 65 -6.83 -1.88 -7.10
N SER A 66 -6.24 -1.45 -8.22
CA SER A 66 -4.81 -1.61 -8.53
C SER A 66 -4.08 -0.28 -8.50
N GLY A 67 -2.75 -0.32 -8.38
CA GLY A 67 -1.91 0.88 -8.32
C GLY A 67 -1.64 1.37 -6.88
N PRO A 68 -1.02 2.56 -6.75
CA PRO A 68 -0.59 3.09 -5.47
C PRO A 68 -1.77 3.53 -4.59
N LEU A 69 -1.53 3.50 -3.29
CA LEU A 69 -2.41 4.04 -2.26
C LEU A 69 -2.35 5.57 -2.30
N LYS A 70 -3.31 6.18 -2.97
CA LYS A 70 -3.39 7.64 -3.12
C LYS A 70 -3.60 8.34 -1.78
N GLU A 71 -4.18 7.65 -0.81
CA GLU A 71 -4.47 8.19 0.51
C GLU A 71 -3.19 8.59 1.27
N VAL A 72 -2.08 7.87 1.06
CA VAL A 72 -0.78 8.14 1.70
C VAL A 72 0.15 9.05 0.91
N LEU A 73 -0.07 9.22 -0.40
CA LEU A 73 0.73 10.12 -1.25
C LEU A 73 0.40 11.60 -0.98
N ALA A 74 1.40 12.48 -1.08
CA ALA A 74 1.27 13.94 -0.91
C ALA A 74 0.54 14.62 -2.07
#